data_AF-A0A8J4T1B1-F1
#
_entry.id   AF-A0A8J4T1B1-F1
#
_cell.length_a   1.000
_cell.length_b   1.000
_cell.length_c   1.000
_cell.angle_alpha   90.00
_cell.angle_beta   90.00
_cell.angle_gamma   90.00
#
_symmetry.space_group_name_H-M   'P 1'
#
loop_
_entity.id
_entity.type
_entity.pdbx_description
1 polymer ?
#
loop_
_entity_poly.entity_id
_entity_poly.type
_entity_poly.pdbx_seq_one_letter_code
_entity_poly.pdbx_strand_id
1 'polypeptide(L)'
;MIRFGCVFVVMFTLVCIVKSYTFQIPVEYNENGEACVTFDGTKHGLKDNKNLEYIDAQNCTVHLELFTPPTEEPNAYVSGWRLCPQEFNTIP
;
A
#
# COMPACT_ATOMS: atom_id res chain seq x y z
N MET A 1 -24.65 -2.12 36.56
CA MET A 1 -23.96 -1.31 35.52
C MET A 1 -22.57 -1.88 35.27
N ILE A 2 -22.43 -2.97 34.48
CA ILE A 2 -21.09 -3.56 34.17
C ILE A 2 -21.02 -4.03 32.70
N ARG A 3 -22.15 -4.20 32.01
CA ARG A 3 -22.21 -4.75 30.64
C ARG A 3 -21.69 -3.83 29.53
N PHE A 4 -21.65 -2.51 29.73
CA PHE A 4 -21.20 -1.57 28.70
C PHE A 4 -19.66 -1.44 28.62
N GLY A 5 -18.93 -1.70 29.72
CA GLY A 5 -17.48 -1.56 29.75
C GLY A 5 -16.76 -2.63 28.91
N CYS A 6 -17.19 -3.89 28.99
CA CYS A 6 -16.58 -4.98 28.20
C CYS A 6 -16.73 -4.78 26.69
N VAL A 7 -17.86 -4.25 26.22
CA VAL A 7 -18.11 -4.09 24.78
C VAL A 7 -17.19 -3.02 24.19
N PHE A 8 -16.96 -1.92 24.91
CA PHE A 8 -16.06 -0.86 24.46
C PHE A 8 -14.60 -1.30 24.42
N VAL A 9 -14.15 -2.13 25.37
CA VAL A 9 -12.76 -2.64 25.38
C VAL A 9 -12.51 -3.58 24.20
N VAL A 10 -13.45 -4.49 23.89
CA VAL A 10 -13.31 -5.43 22.76
C VAL A 10 -13.29 -4.69 21.42
N MET A 11 -14.14 -3.67 21.26
CA MET A 11 -14.14 -2.80 20.09
C MET A 11 -12.81 -2.05 19.93
N PHE A 12 -12.25 -1.50 21.01
CA PHE A 12 -10.96 -0.78 20.96
C PHE A 12 -9.77 -1.70 20.64
N THR A 13 -9.78 -2.96 21.09
CA THR A 13 -8.70 -3.91 20.81
C THR A 13 -8.71 -4.45 19.37
N LEU A 14 -9.86 -4.46 18.69
CA LEU A 14 -10.00 -4.97 17.32
C LEU A 14 -9.39 -4.03 16.26
N VAL A 15 -9.24 -2.75 16.56
CA VAL A 15 -8.83 -1.72 15.58
C VAL A 15 -7.31 -1.70 15.35
N CYS A 16 -6.50 -2.39 16.16
CA CYS A 16 -5.03 -2.33 16.10
C CYS A 16 -4.35 -3.53 15.41
N ILE A 17 -5.06 -4.33 14.61
CA ILE A 17 -4.54 -5.62 14.09
C ILE A 17 -3.73 -5.48 12.78
N VAL A 18 -3.62 -4.27 12.21
CA VAL A 18 -2.93 -4.05 10.93
C VAL A 18 -1.88 -2.94 11.04
N LYS A 19 -0.68 -3.19 10.51
CA LYS A 19 0.33 -2.16 10.27
C LYS A 19 0.15 -1.61 8.87
N SER A 20 0.02 -0.29 8.75
CA SER A 20 -0.07 0.39 7.45
C SER A 20 1.24 1.10 7.12
N TYR A 21 1.61 1.05 5.84
CA TYR A 21 2.77 1.73 5.29
C TYR A 21 2.35 2.42 3.99
N THR A 22 2.49 3.73 3.92
CA THR A 22 2.35 4.49 2.66
C THR A 22 3.72 4.74 2.07
N PHE A 23 3.85 4.68 0.75
CA PHE A 23 5.11 4.92 0.07
C PHE A 23 4.89 5.62 -1.27
N GLN A 24 5.98 6.17 -1.79
CA GLN A 24 6.02 6.83 -3.10
C GLN A 24 7.12 6.16 -3.94
N ILE A 25 6.80 5.85 -5.19
CA ILE A 25 7.74 5.24 -6.14
C ILE A 25 8.01 6.27 -7.24
N PRO A 26 9.29 6.60 -7.51
CA PRO A 26 9.61 7.50 -8.61
C PRO A 26 9.20 6.87 -9.95
N VAL A 27 8.64 7.70 -10.82
CA VAL A 27 8.33 7.32 -12.19
C VAL A 27 9.62 7.36 -13.01
N GLU A 28 9.88 6.27 -13.71
CA GLU A 28 10.96 6.14 -14.67
C GLU A 28 10.38 6.21 -16.09
N TYR A 29 11.15 6.74 -17.03
CA TYR A 29 10.79 6.77 -18.45
C TYR A 29 11.71 5.82 -19.20
N ASN A 30 11.12 4.92 -19.99
CA ASN A 30 11.90 4.02 -20.85
C ASN A 30 12.45 4.77 -22.08
N GLU A 31 13.24 4.06 -22.91
CA GLU A 31 13.83 4.61 -24.14
C GLU A 31 12.77 5.13 -25.15
N ASN A 32 11.53 4.66 -25.04
CA ASN A 32 10.40 5.10 -25.86
C ASN A 32 9.64 6.29 -25.25
N GLY A 33 10.07 6.81 -24.10
CA GLY A 33 9.38 7.87 -23.35
C GLY A 33 8.13 7.40 -22.60
N GLU A 34 7.92 6.09 -22.42
CA GLU A 34 6.77 5.56 -21.68
C GLU A 34 7.06 5.52 -20.18
N ALA A 35 6.12 6.05 -19.41
CA ALA A 35 6.19 6.11 -17.95
C ALA A 35 5.97 4.73 -17.31
N CYS A 36 6.85 4.36 -16.40
CA CYS A 36 6.85 3.09 -15.71
C CYS A 36 7.35 3.23 -14.27
N VAL A 37 6.98 2.28 -13.41
CA VAL A 37 7.46 2.20 -12.02
C VAL A 37 7.92 0.79 -11.73
N THR A 38 8.93 0.66 -10.89
CA THR A 38 9.38 -0.65 -10.40
C THR A 38 9.00 -0.76 -8.93
N PHE A 39 8.14 -1.72 -8.60
CA PHE A 39 7.76 -2.02 -7.23
C PHE A 39 7.94 -3.52 -6.96
N ASP A 40 8.58 -3.84 -5.83
CA ASP A 40 8.82 -5.23 -5.40
C ASP A 40 9.50 -6.08 -6.49
N GLY A 41 10.44 -5.47 -7.22
CA GLY A 41 11.16 -6.11 -8.35
C GLY A 41 10.34 -6.28 -9.63
N THR A 42 9.06 -5.87 -9.64
CA THR A 42 8.18 -5.95 -10.82
C THR A 42 8.03 -4.57 -11.46
N LYS A 43 8.21 -4.52 -12.78
CA LYS A 43 8.03 -3.29 -13.57
C LYS A 43 6.59 -3.18 -14.06
N HIS A 44 5.98 -2.03 -13.83
CA HIS A 44 4.62 -1.72 -14.25
C HIS A 44 4.59 -0.47 -15.13
N GLY A 45 3.99 -0.57 -16.32
CA GLY A 45 3.70 0.59 -17.17
C GLY A 45 2.49 1.36 -16.65
N LEU A 46 2.54 2.69 -16.73
CA LEU A 46 1.47 3.60 -16.27
C LEU A 46 0.42 3.92 -17.35
N LYS A 47 0.65 3.50 -18.60
CA LYS A 47 -0.14 3.84 -19.79
C LYS A 47 -1.64 3.54 -19.66
N ASP A 48 -1.99 2.52 -18.88
CA ASP A 48 -3.36 2.03 -18.76
C ASP A 48 -4.06 2.48 -17.46
N ASN A 49 -3.52 3.48 -16.74
CA ASN A 49 -4.11 4.08 -15.52
C ASN A 49 -4.89 3.07 -14.66
N LYS A 50 -4.18 2.29 -13.85
CA LYS A 50 -4.77 1.16 -13.13
C LYS A 50 -4.47 1.18 -11.65
N ASN A 51 -5.43 0.74 -10.85
CA ASN A 51 -5.16 0.35 -9.48
C ASN A 51 -4.76 -1.12 -9.46
N LEU A 52 -3.58 -1.42 -8.92
CA LEU A 52 -3.19 -2.81 -8.64
C LEU A 52 -3.40 -3.08 -7.17
N GLU A 53 -4.15 -4.13 -6.88
CA GLU A 53 -4.30 -4.64 -5.52
C GLU A 53 -3.96 -6.12 -5.51
N TYR A 54 -3.07 -6.53 -4.60
CA TYR A 54 -2.64 -7.91 -4.47
C TYR A 54 -2.14 -8.20 -3.06
N ILE A 55 -2.02 -9.49 -2.72
CA ILE A 55 -1.40 -9.94 -1.46
C ILE A 55 0.05 -10.32 -1.77
N ASP A 56 1.00 -9.72 -1.05
CA ASP A 56 2.42 -10.01 -1.21
C ASP A 56 2.84 -11.30 -0.49
N ALA A 57 4.12 -11.67 -0.63
CA ALA A 57 4.68 -12.86 0.01
C ALA A 57 4.67 -12.79 1.56
N GLN A 58 4.49 -11.61 2.15
CA GLN A 58 4.39 -11.38 3.59
C GLN A 58 2.93 -11.38 4.07
N ASN A 59 2.00 -11.79 3.22
CA ASN A 59 0.56 -11.77 3.48
C ASN A 59 0.03 -10.35 3.76
N CYS A 60 0.67 -9.33 3.19
CA CYS A 60 0.23 -7.95 3.26
C CYS A 60 -0.60 -7.59 2.03
N THR A 61 -1.71 -6.87 2.21
CA THR A 61 -2.46 -6.27 1.11
C THR A 61 -1.71 -5.06 0.61
N VAL A 62 -1.29 -5.09 -0.65
CA VAL A 62 -0.62 -3.99 -1.35
C VAL A 62 -1.61 -3.35 -2.31
N HIS A 63 -1.62 -2.03 -2.34
CA HIS A 63 -2.35 -1.23 -3.31
C HIS A 63 -1.41 -0.21 -3.96
N LEU A 64 -1.46 -0.13 -5.30
CA LEU A 64 -0.65 0.78 -6.11
C LEU A 64 -1.56 1.55 -7.05
N GLU A 65 -1.46 2.88 -7.03
CA GLU A 65 -2.23 3.78 -7.88
C GLU A 65 -1.42 4.14 -9.12
N LEU A 66 -1.39 3.24 -10.12
CA LEU A 66 -0.58 3.40 -11.32
C LEU A 66 -1.24 4.36 -12.32
N PHE A 67 -1.27 5.65 -11.98
CA PHE A 67 -1.74 6.71 -12.87
C PHE A 67 -0.57 7.40 -13.55
N THR A 68 -0.71 7.65 -14.85
CA THR A 68 0.21 8.48 -15.60
C THR A 68 0.12 9.91 -15.06
N PRO A 69 1.25 10.52 -14.62
CA PRO A 69 1.26 11.91 -14.18
C PRO A 69 0.86 12.84 -15.34
N PRO A 70 0.11 13.92 -15.09
CA PRO A 70 -0.41 14.81 -16.13
C PRO A 70 0.67 15.62 -16.86
N THR A 71 1.93 15.52 -16.46
CA THR A 71 3.03 16.36 -16.95
C THR A 71 4.31 15.54 -16.92
N GLU A 72 5.19 15.68 -17.91
CA GLU A 72 6.56 15.14 -17.92
C GLU A 72 7.44 15.88 -16.88
N GLU A 73 7.00 15.88 -15.63
CA GLU A 73 7.78 16.43 -14.53
C GLU A 73 8.88 15.43 -14.18
N PRO A 74 10.14 15.90 -14.04
CA PRO A 74 11.28 15.04 -13.76
C PRO A 74 11.22 14.37 -12.37
N ASN A 75 10.20 14.67 -11.57
CA ASN A 75 9.98 14.16 -10.22
C ASN A 75 8.56 13.61 -10.03
N ALA A 76 7.97 13.00 -11.07
CA ALA A 76 6.69 12.34 -10.89
C ALA A 76 6.83 11.10 -9.99
N TYR A 77 5.84 10.88 -9.12
CA TYR A 77 5.77 9.72 -8.23
C TYR A 77 4.40 9.08 -8.30
N VAL A 78 4.36 7.77 -8.09
CA VAL A 78 3.15 7.01 -7.82
C VAL A 78 3.04 6.71 -6.33
N SER A 79 1.87 6.95 -5.76
CA SER A 79 1.52 6.55 -4.40
C SER A 79 1.07 5.09 -4.33
N GLY A 80 1.37 4.47 -3.20
CA GLY A 80 0.84 3.18 -2.83
C GLY A 80 0.78 3.01 -1.33
N TRP A 81 0.06 1.98 -0.91
CA TRP A 81 0.00 1.58 0.49
C TRP A 81 0.09 0.06 0.64
N ARG A 82 0.62 -0.36 1.79
CA ARG A 82 0.73 -1.76 2.19
C ARG A 82 0.14 -1.93 3.58
N LEU A 83 -0.79 -2.86 3.73
CA LEU A 83 -1.41 -3.26 4.99
C LEU A 83 -0.95 -4.65 5.35
N CYS A 84 -0.14 -4.75 6.40
CA CYS A 84 0.36 -6.02 6.90
C CYS A 84 -0.39 -6.47 8.15
N PRO A 85 -0.68 -7.78 8.31
CA PRO A 85 -1.15 -8.31 9.58
C PRO A 85 -0.09 -8.04 10.67
N GLN A 86 -0.53 -7.51 11.80
CA GLN A 86 0.33 -7.31 12.95
C GLN A 86 0.47 -8.66 13.68
N GLU A 87 1.65 -9.29 13.58
CA GLU A 87 1.98 -10.40 14.47
C GLU A 87 2.14 -9.88 15.90
N PHE A 88 1.11 -10.07 16.72
CA PHE A 88 1.24 -9.98 18.16
C PHE A 88 1.97 -11.23 18.63
N ASN A 89 3.30 -11.22 18.53
CA ASN A 89 4.08 -12.24 19.23
C ASN A 89 3.69 -12.17 20.71
N THR A 90 3.21 -13.32 21.19
CA THR A 90 2.72 -13.61 22.53
C THR A 90 3.51 -12.87 23.60
N ILE A 91 2.79 -12.10 24.42
CA ILE A 91 3.29 -11.52 25.67
C ILE A 91 3.85 -12.69 26.51
N PRO A 92 5.13 -12.68 26.93
CA PRO A 92 5.67 -13.68 27.87
C PRO A 92 5.01 -13.58 29.25
#